data_AF-A0A3D9HAG6-F1
#
_entry.id   AF-A0A3D9HAG6-F1
#
_cell.length_a   1.000
_cell.length_b   1.000
_cell.length_c   1.000
_cell.angle_alpha   90.00
_cell.angle_beta   90.00
_cell.angle_gamma   90.00
#
_symmetry.space_group_name_H-M   'P 1'
#
loop_
_entity.id
_entity.type
_entity.pdbx_description
1 polymer ?
#
loop_
_entity_poly.entity_id
_entity_poly.type
_entity_poly.pdbx_seq_one_letter_code
_entity_poly.pdbx_strand_id
1 'polypeptide(L)'
;MNFKTIKKILFFFCFCIVLSSCKKKNKTVTANLSFRSISFTSAYGAKENLYREILNGADSIVSSFNKEAKNNGRTNTENQNYLLSKHVLKLDELEMLKLPHIYLHFGADSIMEVYLSENEYKKIKHFRQVDLFKEKKKVILELDIKEIDSGIYYSDNIRSVKKADGKSRSNIFKQE
;
A
#
# COMPACT_ATOMS: atom_id res chain seq x y z
N MET A 1 -33.56 6.21 44.34
CA MET A 1 -32.27 5.91 43.67
C MET A 1 -31.54 7.22 43.40
N ASN A 2 -30.30 7.37 43.86
CA ASN A 2 -29.65 8.68 44.03
C ASN A 2 -29.14 9.24 42.69
N PHE A 3 -29.38 10.53 42.40
CA PHE A 3 -29.05 11.17 41.11
C PHE A 3 -27.54 11.10 40.79
N LYS A 4 -26.70 11.04 41.82
CA LYS A 4 -25.24 10.82 41.70
C LYS A 4 -24.87 9.42 41.19
N THR A 5 -25.66 8.40 41.52
CA THR A 5 -25.42 7.01 41.09
C THR A 5 -25.78 6.84 39.61
N ILE A 6 -26.85 7.51 39.16
CA ILE A 6 -27.29 7.51 37.75
C ILE A 6 -26.23 8.18 36.85
N LYS A 7 -25.64 9.31 37.29
CA LYS A 7 -24.54 9.97 36.56
C LYS A 7 -23.28 9.12 36.42
N LYS A 8 -22.92 8.33 37.45
CA LYS A 8 -21.76 7.42 37.38
C LYS A 8 -21.98 6.25 36.43
N ILE A 9 -23.20 5.71 36.37
CA ILE A 9 -23.56 4.63 35.45
C ILE A 9 -23.58 5.12 34.00
N LEU A 10 -24.10 6.33 33.77
CA LEU A 10 -24.13 6.94 32.43
C LEU A 10 -22.72 7.26 31.90
N PHE A 11 -21.80 7.70 32.77
CA PHE A 11 -20.41 7.96 32.40
C PHE A 11 -19.64 6.67 32.05
N PHE A 12 -19.91 5.57 32.76
CA PHE A 12 -19.31 4.27 32.45
C PHE A 12 -19.84 3.67 31.13
N PHE A 13 -21.13 3.88 30.82
CA PHE A 13 -21.73 3.41 29.57
C PHE A 13 -21.20 4.16 28.33
N CYS A 14 -20.91 5.47 28.45
CA CYS A 14 -20.28 6.25 27.39
C CYS A 14 -18.83 5.81 27.10
N PHE A 15 -18.09 5.35 28.10
CA PHE A 15 -16.71 4.87 27.91
C PHE A 15 -16.66 3.54 27.13
N CYS A 16 -17.66 2.67 27.28
CA CYS A 16 -17.73 1.40 26.56
C CYS A 16 -18.08 1.55 25.07
N ILE A 17 -18.82 2.60 24.68
CA ILE A 17 -19.26 2.79 23.28
C ILE A 17 -18.09 3.23 22.38
N VAL A 18 -17.04 3.85 22.93
CA VAL A 18 -15.84 4.27 22.17
C VAL A 18 -14.94 3.08 21.80
N LEU A 19 -15.14 1.91 22.41
CA LEU A 19 -14.40 0.68 22.09
C LEU A 19 -15.04 -0.17 20.98
N SER A 20 -16.15 0.29 20.38
CA SER A 20 -16.69 -0.32 19.16
C SER A 20 -15.84 0.08 17.96
N SER A 21 -14.65 -0.50 17.93
CA SER A 21 -13.65 -0.48 16.88
C SER A 21 -14.28 -0.60 15.51
N CYS A 22 -14.05 0.42 14.67
CA CYS A 22 -14.28 0.36 13.24
C CYS A 22 -13.48 -0.84 12.70
N LYS A 23 -14.14 -1.99 12.46
CA LYS A 23 -13.47 -3.14 11.84
C LYS A 23 -13.17 -2.75 10.39
N LYS A 24 -11.90 -2.42 10.11
CA LYS A 24 -11.40 -2.34 8.73
C LYS A 24 -11.74 -3.67 8.06
N LYS A 25 -12.65 -3.63 7.08
CA LYS A 25 -13.18 -4.82 6.41
C LYS A 25 -12.06 -5.42 5.56
N ASN A 26 -11.49 -6.53 6.02
CA ASN A 26 -10.72 -7.39 5.14
C ASN A 26 -11.62 -7.82 3.97
N LYS A 27 -11.17 -7.62 2.74
CA LYS A 27 -11.91 -8.01 1.53
C LYS A 27 -11.10 -9.07 0.80
N THR A 28 -11.70 -10.24 0.61
CA THR A 28 -11.15 -11.24 -0.30
C THR A 28 -11.34 -10.77 -1.73
N VAL A 29 -10.26 -10.82 -2.51
CA VAL A 29 -10.29 -10.45 -3.93
C VAL A 29 -9.60 -11.50 -4.79
N THR A 30 -10.00 -11.56 -6.05
CA THR A 30 -9.33 -12.36 -7.08
C THR A 30 -8.85 -11.46 -8.20
N ALA A 31 -7.56 -11.52 -8.53
CA ALA A 31 -6.95 -10.64 -9.53
C ALA A 31 -5.78 -11.31 -10.24
N ASN A 32 -5.39 -10.79 -11.40
CA ASN A 32 -4.17 -11.24 -12.08
C ASN A 32 -2.95 -10.54 -11.49
N LEU A 33 -1.87 -11.27 -11.26
CA LEU A 33 -0.56 -10.69 -10.96
C LEU A 33 -0.07 -9.92 -12.19
N SER A 34 0.34 -8.67 -11.97
CA SER A 34 0.94 -7.80 -12.96
C SER A 34 2.36 -7.42 -12.56
N PHE A 35 3.18 -7.09 -13.55
CA PHE A 35 4.60 -6.80 -13.38
C PHE A 35 4.90 -5.37 -13.82
N ARG A 36 5.72 -4.67 -13.04
CA ARG A 36 6.19 -3.31 -13.35
C ARG A 36 7.73 -3.30 -13.30
N SER A 37 8.35 -2.65 -14.27
CA SER A 37 9.82 -2.63 -14.37
C SER A 37 10.50 -1.72 -13.34
N ILE A 38 9.80 -0.68 -12.86
CA ILE A 38 10.32 0.30 -11.89
C ILE A 38 9.21 0.62 -10.88
N SER A 39 9.55 0.56 -9.60
CA SER A 39 8.72 1.05 -8.49
C SER A 39 9.52 2.08 -7.68
N PHE A 40 8.90 3.23 -7.40
CA PHE A 40 9.48 4.30 -6.57
C PHE A 40 8.94 4.27 -5.13
N THR A 41 8.05 3.32 -4.83
CA THR A 41 7.28 3.22 -3.60
C THR A 41 7.75 2.07 -2.72
N SER A 42 8.98 1.58 -2.93
CA SER A 42 9.53 0.46 -2.17
C SER A 42 11.03 0.58 -1.98
N ALA A 43 11.44 0.34 -0.74
CA ALA A 43 12.83 0.12 -0.34
C ALA A 43 13.07 -1.33 0.10
N TYR A 44 12.22 -2.26 -0.36
CA TYR A 44 12.37 -3.68 -0.05
C TYR A 44 13.75 -4.21 -0.48
N GLY A 45 14.46 -4.83 0.46
CA GLY A 45 15.82 -5.36 0.24
C GLY A 45 16.92 -4.29 0.16
N ALA A 46 16.60 -3.01 0.35
CA ALA A 46 17.60 -1.94 0.38
C ALA A 46 18.53 -2.10 1.60
N LYS A 47 19.82 -1.77 1.40
CA LYS A 47 20.75 -1.61 2.51
C LYS A 47 20.36 -0.41 3.36
N GLU A 48 20.68 -0.45 4.64
CA GLU A 48 20.27 0.58 5.60
C GLU A 48 20.78 1.99 5.26
N ASN A 49 21.96 2.12 4.64
CA ASN A 49 22.45 3.42 4.17
C ASN A 49 21.57 3.97 3.04
N LEU A 50 21.24 3.16 2.04
CA LEU A 50 20.37 3.55 0.92
C LEU A 50 18.94 3.85 1.41
N TYR A 51 18.45 3.06 2.36
CA TYR A 51 17.15 3.31 3.00
C TYR A 51 17.10 4.71 3.62
N ARG A 52 18.12 5.07 4.41
CA ARG A 52 18.21 6.40 5.03
C ARG A 52 18.38 7.51 4.00
N GLU A 53 19.13 7.28 2.93
CA GLU A 53 19.26 8.24 1.82
C GLU A 53 17.89 8.55 1.18
N ILE A 54 17.07 7.54 0.94
CA ILE A 54 15.70 7.71 0.41
C ILE A 54 14.86 8.57 1.37
N LEU A 55 14.85 8.24 2.66
CA LEU A 55 14.07 8.98 3.66
C LEU A 55 14.54 10.43 3.81
N ASN A 56 15.85 10.65 3.92
CA ASN A 56 16.41 11.99 4.04
C ASN A 56 16.12 12.84 2.79
N GLY A 57 16.18 12.23 1.60
CA GLY A 57 15.81 12.90 0.35
C GLY A 57 14.34 13.32 0.34
N ALA A 58 13.42 12.40 0.70
CA ALA A 58 12.01 12.69 0.78
C ALA A 58 11.69 13.77 1.83
N ASP A 59 12.28 13.67 3.02
CA ASP A 59 12.10 14.66 4.10
C ASP A 59 12.62 16.05 3.71
N SER A 60 13.78 16.11 3.06
CA SER A 60 14.33 17.37 2.55
C SER A 60 13.42 18.04 1.54
N ILE A 61 12.80 17.27 0.63
CA ILE A 61 11.85 17.80 -0.36
C ILE A 61 10.59 18.30 0.37
N VAL A 62 10.02 17.51 1.27
CA VAL A 62 8.81 17.93 2.00
C VAL A 62 9.06 19.19 2.83
N SER A 63 10.20 19.26 3.51
CA SER A 63 10.61 20.40 4.34
C SER A 63 10.83 21.67 3.52
N SER A 64 11.46 21.58 2.35
CA SER A 64 11.69 22.75 1.48
C SER A 64 10.39 23.34 0.97
N PHE A 65 9.47 22.50 0.48
CA PHE A 65 8.15 22.91 0.02
C PHE A 65 7.30 23.53 1.15
N ASN A 66 7.32 22.93 2.34
CA ASN A 66 6.60 23.47 3.49
C ASN A 66 7.12 24.83 3.93
N LYS A 67 8.44 25.05 3.86
CA LYS A 67 9.06 26.35 4.17
C LYS A 67 8.67 27.42 3.14
N GLU A 68 8.70 27.07 1.85
CA GLU A 68 8.28 27.98 0.78
C GLU A 68 6.80 28.38 0.94
N ALA A 69 5.92 27.43 1.23
CA ALA A 69 4.50 27.70 1.44
C ALA A 69 4.23 28.66 2.60
N LYS A 70 4.99 28.53 3.70
CA LYS A 70 4.92 29.46 4.85
C LYS A 70 5.36 30.88 4.49
N ASN A 71 6.40 31.01 3.66
CA ASN A 71 6.97 32.31 3.30
C ASN A 71 6.14 33.04 2.24
N ASN A 72 5.58 32.30 1.27
CA ASN A 72 4.98 32.87 0.06
C ASN A 72 3.45 32.76 0.03
N GLY A 73 2.83 32.13 1.05
CA GLY A 73 1.38 31.90 1.13
C GLY A 73 0.81 30.94 0.07
N ARG A 74 1.65 30.38 -0.80
CA ARG A 74 1.25 29.45 -1.87
C ARG A 74 1.47 28.01 -1.43
N THR A 75 0.40 27.22 -1.39
CA THR A 75 0.49 25.78 -1.13
C THR A 75 0.63 25.05 -2.48
N ASN A 76 1.83 24.51 -2.75
CA ASN A 76 2.10 23.71 -3.95
C ASN A 76 1.63 22.26 -3.75
N THR A 77 0.35 22.07 -3.40
CA THR A 77 -0.24 20.75 -3.13
C THR A 77 -0.30 19.84 -4.34
N GLU A 78 -0.12 20.38 -5.54
CA GLU A 78 -0.16 19.62 -6.81
C GLU A 78 1.23 19.22 -7.31
N ASN A 79 2.31 19.63 -6.63
CA ASN A 79 3.66 19.27 -7.06
C ASN A 79 3.91 17.77 -6.90
N GLN A 80 4.22 17.09 -8.01
CA GLN A 80 4.38 15.62 -8.03
C GLN A 80 5.53 15.12 -7.15
N ASN A 81 6.66 15.85 -7.08
CA ASN A 81 7.79 15.46 -6.23
C ASN A 81 7.44 15.59 -4.75
N TYR A 82 6.71 16.64 -4.38
CA TYR A 82 6.20 16.81 -3.03
C TYR A 82 5.22 15.70 -2.66
N LEU A 83 4.26 15.39 -3.54
CA LEU A 83 3.28 14.33 -3.31
C LEU A 83 3.93 12.94 -3.20
N LEU A 84 4.87 12.62 -4.08
CA LEU A 84 5.62 11.37 -4.02
C LEU A 84 6.45 11.28 -2.73
N SER A 85 7.15 12.34 -2.37
CA SER A 85 7.96 12.37 -1.14
C SER A 85 7.11 12.20 0.11
N LYS A 86 5.95 12.88 0.17
CA LYS A 86 4.97 12.65 1.25
C LYS A 86 4.46 11.21 1.29
N HIS A 87 4.22 10.62 0.13
CA HIS A 87 3.77 9.23 0.05
C HIS A 87 4.87 8.27 0.54
N VAL A 88 6.14 8.49 0.17
CA VAL A 88 7.28 7.71 0.68
C VAL A 88 7.39 7.79 2.20
N LEU A 89 7.34 9.00 2.78
CA LEU A 89 7.35 9.18 4.24
C LEU A 89 6.13 8.53 4.91
N LYS A 90 4.97 8.55 4.25
CA LYS A 90 3.77 7.88 4.74
C LYS A 90 3.93 6.37 4.77
N LEU A 91 4.55 5.79 3.75
CA LEU A 91 4.85 4.36 3.70
C LEU A 91 5.87 3.94 4.76
N ASP A 92 6.84 4.81 5.09
CA ASP A 92 7.77 4.61 6.20
C ASP A 92 7.06 4.62 7.56
N GLU A 93 6.21 5.63 7.81
CA GLU A 93 5.39 5.73 9.04
C GLU A 93 4.52 4.48 9.26
N LEU A 94 4.00 3.90 8.17
CA LEU A 94 3.16 2.70 8.20
C LEU A 94 3.96 1.39 8.16
N GLU A 95 5.29 1.43 8.20
CA GLU A 95 6.20 0.27 8.07
C GLU A 95 6.03 -0.51 6.75
N MET A 96 5.43 0.10 5.73
CA MET A 96 5.17 -0.52 4.43
C MET A 96 6.36 -0.41 3.47
N LEU A 97 7.19 0.64 3.61
CA LEU A 97 8.26 0.95 2.66
C LEU A 97 9.31 -0.16 2.54
N LYS A 98 9.54 -0.93 3.61
CA LYS A 98 10.47 -2.08 3.62
C LYS A 98 9.82 -3.40 3.20
N LEU A 99 8.52 -3.43 2.95
CA LEU A 99 7.82 -4.66 2.57
C LEU A 99 7.86 -4.91 1.06
N PRO A 100 7.90 -6.19 0.64
CA PRO A 100 7.67 -6.53 -0.75
C PRO A 100 6.26 -6.10 -1.16
N HIS A 101 6.10 -5.66 -2.39
CA HIS A 101 4.79 -5.31 -2.95
C HIS A 101 4.59 -5.98 -4.30
N ILE A 102 3.32 -6.08 -4.69
CA ILE A 102 2.89 -6.57 -5.98
C ILE A 102 1.86 -5.65 -6.60
N TYR A 103 1.67 -5.79 -7.90
CA TYR A 103 0.59 -5.14 -8.62
C TYR A 103 -0.46 -6.16 -9.01
N LEU A 104 -1.71 -5.90 -8.64
CA LEU A 104 -2.87 -6.69 -9.01
C LEU A 104 -3.64 -5.99 -10.11
N HIS A 105 -4.13 -6.77 -11.07
CA HIS A 105 -4.88 -6.26 -12.21
C HIS A 105 -6.24 -6.94 -12.30
N PHE A 106 -7.31 -6.15 -12.13
CA PHE A 106 -8.70 -6.61 -11.99
C PHE A 106 -9.49 -6.71 -13.30
N GLY A 107 -8.82 -6.73 -14.45
CA GLY A 107 -9.47 -6.96 -15.74
C GLY A 107 -9.64 -5.68 -16.57
N ALA A 108 -10.66 -4.87 -16.33
CA ALA A 108 -10.97 -3.69 -17.15
C ALA A 108 -10.11 -2.45 -16.83
N ASP A 109 -8.82 -2.65 -16.57
CA ASP A 109 -7.78 -1.60 -16.47
C ASP A 109 -7.52 -0.99 -15.08
N SER A 110 -8.14 -1.49 -14.01
CA SER A 110 -7.72 -1.11 -12.65
C SER A 110 -6.52 -1.94 -12.18
N ILE A 111 -5.48 -1.22 -11.77
CA ILE A 111 -4.27 -1.74 -11.12
C ILE A 111 -4.27 -1.30 -9.67
N MET A 112 -3.95 -2.22 -8.76
CA MET A 112 -3.79 -1.95 -7.34
C MET A 112 -2.42 -2.41 -6.89
N GLU A 113 -1.68 -1.53 -6.21
CA GLU A 113 -0.47 -1.91 -5.49
C GLU A 113 -0.86 -2.50 -4.13
N VAL A 114 -0.27 -3.64 -3.77
CA VAL A 114 -0.52 -4.32 -2.50
C VAL A 114 0.81 -4.73 -1.88
N TYR A 115 1.07 -4.24 -0.67
CA TYR A 115 2.19 -4.66 0.16
C TYR A 115 1.90 -6.02 0.78
N LEU A 116 2.90 -6.88 0.84
CA LEU A 116 2.78 -8.25 1.32
C LEU A 116 3.67 -8.48 2.53
N SER A 117 3.24 -9.40 3.39
CA SER A 117 4.20 -10.02 4.30
C SER A 117 5.26 -10.80 3.51
N GLU A 118 6.46 -10.91 4.07
CA GLU A 118 7.55 -11.74 3.52
C GLU A 118 7.13 -13.18 3.20
N ASN A 119 6.34 -13.76 4.10
CA ASN A 119 5.90 -15.15 3.97
C ASN A 119 4.96 -15.32 2.77
N GLU A 120 4.08 -14.36 2.54
CA GLU A 120 3.18 -14.37 1.39
C GLU A 120 3.94 -14.08 0.09
N TYR A 121 4.86 -13.13 0.11
CA TYR A 121 5.68 -12.81 -1.06
C TYR A 121 6.50 -14.01 -1.54
N LYS A 122 7.05 -14.82 -0.61
CA LYS A 122 7.78 -16.06 -0.95
C LYS A 122 6.95 -17.04 -1.79
N LYS A 123 5.63 -17.08 -1.63
CA LYS A 123 4.73 -17.95 -2.40
C LYS A 123 4.69 -17.59 -3.88
N ILE A 124 5.01 -16.36 -4.24
CA ILE A 124 4.85 -15.83 -5.61
C ILE A 124 6.12 -15.25 -6.23
N LYS A 125 7.17 -14.98 -5.44
CA LYS A 125 8.41 -14.34 -5.93
C LYS A 125 9.13 -15.06 -7.06
N HIS A 126 8.85 -16.36 -7.26
CA HIS A 126 9.46 -17.19 -8.29
C HIS A 126 8.82 -16.98 -9.68
N PHE A 127 7.64 -16.35 -9.77
CA PHE A 127 7.04 -16.03 -11.06
C PHE A 127 7.76 -14.86 -11.71
N ARG A 128 8.38 -15.12 -12.86
CA ARG A 128 8.99 -14.07 -13.69
C ARG A 128 8.10 -13.77 -14.88
N GLN A 129 7.94 -12.49 -15.17
CA GLN A 129 7.15 -12.04 -16.32
C GLN A 129 7.61 -12.68 -17.64
N VAL A 130 8.93 -12.78 -17.85
CA VAL A 130 9.52 -13.35 -19.06
C VAL A 130 9.10 -14.81 -19.26
N ASP A 131 9.04 -15.60 -18.19
CA ASP A 131 8.64 -17.01 -18.28
C ASP A 131 7.14 -17.13 -18.58
N LEU A 132 6.31 -16.38 -17.85
CA LEU A 132 4.86 -16.34 -18.07
C LEU A 132 4.51 -15.91 -19.50
N PHE A 133 5.22 -14.92 -20.03
CA PHE A 133 5.05 -14.46 -21.40
C PHE A 133 5.38 -15.56 -22.43
N LYS A 134 6.54 -16.22 -22.28
CA LYS A 134 6.97 -17.32 -23.18
C LYS A 134 5.98 -18.49 -23.16
N GLU A 135 5.47 -18.84 -21.98
CA GLU A 135 4.52 -19.93 -21.81
C GLU A 135 3.07 -19.57 -22.18
N LYS A 136 2.78 -18.29 -22.52
CA LYS A 136 1.40 -17.77 -22.71
C LYS A 136 0.52 -18.04 -21.49
N LYS A 137 1.10 -17.91 -20.30
CA LYS A 137 0.43 -18.10 -19.01
C LYS A 137 0.31 -16.77 -18.25
N LYS A 138 -0.64 -16.74 -17.32
CA LYS A 138 -0.82 -15.69 -16.32
C LYS A 138 -0.96 -16.32 -14.94
N VAL A 139 -0.75 -15.52 -13.89
CA VAL A 139 -0.97 -15.94 -12.51
C VAL A 139 -2.18 -15.21 -11.97
N ILE A 140 -3.13 -15.96 -11.43
CA ILE A 140 -4.32 -15.47 -10.75
C ILE A 140 -4.10 -15.71 -9.26
N LEU A 141 -4.29 -14.65 -8.47
CA LEU A 141 -4.17 -14.68 -7.02
C LEU A 141 -5.54 -14.47 -6.40
N GLU A 142 -5.83 -15.24 -5.35
CA GLU A 142 -6.89 -14.93 -4.40
C GLU A 142 -6.25 -14.56 -3.07
N LEU A 143 -6.59 -13.40 -2.53
CA LEU A 143 -5.96 -12.89 -1.32
C LEU A 143 -6.91 -12.01 -0.50
N ASP A 144 -6.65 -11.94 0.80
CA ASP A 144 -7.34 -11.03 1.70
C ASP A 144 -6.61 -9.69 1.76
N ILE A 145 -7.28 -8.63 1.32
CA ILE A 145 -6.73 -7.27 1.30
C ILE A 145 -7.34 -6.46 2.44
N LYS A 146 -6.49 -5.71 3.15
CA LYS A 146 -6.88 -4.64 4.07
C LYS A 146 -6.33 -3.31 3.57
N GLU A 147 -7.17 -2.28 3.61
CA GLU A 147 -6.71 -0.90 3.41
C GLU A 147 -6.18 -0.36 4.74
N ILE A 148 -4.88 -0.11 4.80
CA ILE A 148 -4.19 0.37 6.00
C ILE A 148 -4.37 1.87 6.15
N ASP A 149 -4.30 2.59 5.03
CA ASP A 149 -4.55 4.03 4.89
C ASP A 149 -5.10 4.26 3.48
N SER A 150 -5.60 5.46 3.19
CA SER A 150 -6.22 5.84 1.91
C SER A 150 -5.31 5.46 0.74
N GLY A 151 -5.72 4.46 -0.04
CA GLY A 151 -4.97 3.97 -1.20
C GLY A 151 -3.73 3.10 -0.89
N ILE A 152 -3.49 2.76 0.38
CA ILE A 152 -2.39 1.89 0.81
C ILE A 152 -2.98 0.55 1.25
N TYR A 153 -2.73 -0.47 0.45
CA TYR A 153 -3.29 -1.80 0.63
C TYR A 153 -2.23 -2.80 1.07
N TYR A 154 -2.59 -3.69 1.99
CA TYR A 154 -1.72 -4.75 2.48
C TYR A 154 -2.43 -6.09 2.49
N SER A 155 -1.67 -7.18 2.33
CA SER A 155 -2.13 -8.55 2.54
C SER A 155 -1.10 -9.42 3.26
N ASP A 156 -1.57 -10.14 4.28
CA ASP A 156 -0.85 -11.21 4.97
C ASP A 156 -1.40 -12.61 4.65
N ASN A 157 -2.33 -12.71 3.70
CA ASN A 157 -2.96 -13.99 3.36
C ASN A 157 -3.32 -14.10 1.87
N ILE A 158 -2.43 -14.70 1.09
CA ILE A 158 -2.71 -15.24 -0.23
C ILE A 158 -3.31 -16.64 -0.05
N ARG A 159 -4.61 -16.74 -0.33
CA ARG A 159 -5.41 -17.95 -0.22
C ARG A 159 -5.13 -18.92 -1.35
N SER A 160 -4.94 -18.42 -2.56
CA SER A 160 -4.65 -19.27 -3.72
C SER A 160 -3.75 -18.59 -4.74
N VAL A 161 -2.96 -19.42 -5.41
CA VAL A 161 -2.06 -19.04 -6.50
C VAL A 161 -2.31 -20.00 -7.65
N LYS A 162 -2.83 -19.52 -8.77
CA LYS A 162 -3.17 -20.34 -9.93
C LYS A 162 -2.49 -19.84 -11.19
N LYS A 163 -1.66 -20.68 -11.81
CA LYS A 163 -1.19 -20.47 -13.18
C LYS A 163 -2.30 -20.89 -14.15
N ALA A 164 -2.67 -20.01 -15.07
CA ALA A 164 -3.75 -20.22 -16.02
C ALA A 164 -3.36 -19.78 -17.43
N ASP A 165 -4.08 -20.27 -18.43
CA ASP A 165 -3.93 -19.80 -19.81
C ASP A 165 -4.28 -18.32 -19.95
N GLY A 166 -3.47 -17.61 -20.73
CA GLY A 166 -3.67 -16.19 -21.03
C GLY A 166 -2.39 -15.38 -20.89
N LYS A 167 -2.40 -14.16 -21.41
CA LYS A 167 -1.23 -13.28 -21.38
C LYS A 167 -1.07 -12.64 -19.99
N SER A 168 0.12 -12.77 -19.39
CA SER A 168 0.53 -11.90 -18.28
C SER A 168 0.59 -10.44 -18.74
N ARG A 169 0.06 -9.50 -17.95
CA ARG A 169 0.12 -8.07 -18.26
C ARG A 169 1.40 -7.45 -17.70
N SER A 170 1.93 -6.48 -18.43
CA SER A 170 2.94 -5.55 -17.94
C SER A 170 2.28 -4.21 -17.69
N ASN A 171 2.56 -3.58 -16.56
CA ASN A 171 2.21 -2.19 -16.31
C ASN A 171 3.30 -1.31 -16.95
N ILE A 172 3.45 -1.42 -18.28
CA ILE A 172 4.23 -0.44 -19.04
C ILE A 172 3.25 0.66 -19.40
N PHE A 173 3.56 1.89 -19.00
CA PHE A 173 2.80 3.07 -19.37
C PHE A 173 2.55 3.03 -20.87
N LYS A 174 1.28 2.97 -21.29
CA LYS A 174 0.96 3.35 -22.66
C LYS A 174 1.34 4.82 -22.75
N GLN A 175 2.35 5.12 -23.55
CA GLN A 175 2.47 6.48 -24.07
C GLN A 175 1.23 6.69 -24.93
N GLU A 176 0.40 7.66 -24.53
CA GLU A 176 -0.66 8.20 -25.37
C GLU A 176 -0.06 8.92 -26.58
#